data_AF-A0A3B9P486-F1
#
_entry.id   AF-A0A3B9P486-F1
#
_cell.length_a   1.000
_cell.length_b   1.000
_cell.length_c   1.000
_cell.angle_alpha   90.00
_cell.angle_beta   90.00
_cell.angle_gamma   90.00
#
_symmetry.space_group_name_H-M   'P 1'
#
loop_
_entity.id
_entity.type
_entity.pdbx_description
1 polymer ?
#
loop_
_entity_poly.entity_id
_entity_poly.type
_entity_poly.pdbx_seq_one_letter_code
_entity_poly.pdbx_strand_id
1 'polypeptide(L)'
;IDLGVMVPPEKILQAAQEHQVDVLGLSGLITPSLDEMIHIAKEMERMNMHIPLLIGGATTSRAHTAVKIDPEYSGAVMHVSDASRAVGVSSKLLSSEGPTYVLQEKASLEKVREGYAKQRERKALVPFEFAQQNKPKLVFDKTTVVTPKFIGSRQMHHIAVGDVIPYIDWTPFFQTWQLFGKYPRILEDNLVGEEAQKLFKDAQAMLRDIKKGRWLTLKAAYGIFPANSSGEEIKLGENGDLGSFYALRQTGEKSKFQSLADFVAPETILQDYVGCFAVTAGLDIEGPLKRFEEAMDDYNALMLKALADRLAEALAEYLHLRMRREFWGYAPDEQLANDDLTAEKYRGIRPAPGYPACPDHQDKETIFGLLNAEEIGMSLTESLAMYPAASVSGYYFAHPESKYFAVGKLAKDQVEAYAAMRGISLELAEKWLAPNLNY
;
A
#
# COMPACT_ATOMS: atom_id res chain seq x y z
N ILE A 1 9.22 -15.92 -19.47
CA ILE A 1 9.05 -16.93 -18.40
C ILE A 1 8.57 -16.16 -17.19
N ASP A 2 7.35 -16.44 -16.71
CA ASP A 2 6.84 -15.85 -15.48
C ASP A 2 7.20 -16.81 -14.32
N LEU A 3 7.91 -16.30 -13.32
CA LEU A 3 8.31 -17.08 -12.13
C LEU A 3 7.28 -16.97 -11.00
N GLY A 4 6.25 -16.14 -11.17
CA GLY A 4 5.22 -15.87 -10.18
C GLY A 4 5.59 -14.73 -9.23
N VAL A 5 4.96 -14.72 -8.06
CA VAL A 5 5.14 -13.71 -7.01
C VAL A 5 5.91 -14.29 -5.82
N MET A 6 6.55 -13.43 -5.02
CA MET A 6 7.32 -13.82 -3.83
C MET A 6 8.44 -14.83 -4.16
N VAL A 7 9.08 -14.66 -5.32
CA VAL A 7 10.16 -15.53 -5.79
C VAL A 7 11.48 -15.08 -5.14
N PRO A 8 12.23 -15.97 -4.48
CA PRO A 8 13.53 -15.63 -3.90
C PRO A 8 14.53 -15.10 -4.96
N PRO A 9 15.35 -14.09 -4.63
CA PRO A 9 16.38 -13.54 -5.53
C PRO A 9 17.26 -14.60 -6.19
N GLU A 10 17.69 -15.61 -5.43
CA GLU A 10 18.57 -16.68 -5.94
C GLU A 10 17.87 -17.50 -7.02
N LYS A 11 16.57 -17.78 -6.84
CA LYS A 11 15.77 -18.54 -7.79
C LYS A 11 15.54 -17.73 -9.07
N ILE A 12 15.37 -16.42 -8.97
CA ILE A 12 15.25 -15.52 -10.12
C ILE A 12 16.53 -15.56 -10.96
N LEU A 13 17.68 -15.38 -10.32
CA LEU A 13 18.98 -15.35 -11.00
C LEU A 13 19.36 -16.72 -11.57
N GLN A 14 19.07 -17.80 -10.83
CA GLN A 14 19.25 -19.17 -11.30
C GLN A 14 18.41 -19.43 -12.57
N ALA A 15 17.12 -19.09 -12.54
CA ALA A 15 16.25 -19.27 -13.70
C ALA A 15 16.71 -18.42 -14.90
N ALA A 16 17.20 -17.20 -14.66
CA ALA A 16 17.75 -16.35 -15.71
C ALA A 16 18.96 -17.00 -16.41
N GLN A 17 19.84 -17.65 -15.65
CA GLN A 17 20.99 -18.38 -16.19
C GLN A 17 20.58 -19.69 -16.89
N GLU A 18 19.72 -20.50 -16.25
CA GLU A 18 19.25 -21.79 -16.76
C GLU A 18 18.54 -21.63 -18.10
N HIS A 19 17.69 -20.62 -18.22
CA HIS A 19 16.93 -20.35 -19.43
C HIS A 19 17.63 -19.40 -20.39
N GLN A 20 18.83 -18.92 -20.06
CA GLN A 20 19.62 -18.00 -20.89
C GLN A 20 18.80 -16.80 -21.36
N VAL A 21 18.07 -16.16 -20.44
CA VAL A 21 17.14 -15.08 -20.80
C VAL A 21 17.91 -13.86 -21.30
N ASP A 22 17.37 -13.18 -22.31
CA ASP A 22 17.98 -11.96 -22.85
C ASP A 22 17.75 -10.75 -21.95
N VAL A 23 16.74 -10.80 -21.10
CA VAL A 23 16.23 -9.68 -20.32
C VAL A 23 15.62 -10.17 -19.01
N LEU A 24 15.97 -9.51 -17.89
CA LEU A 24 15.36 -9.76 -16.58
C LEU A 24 14.41 -8.60 -16.20
N GLY A 25 13.17 -8.92 -15.87
CA GLY A 25 12.18 -7.94 -15.37
C GLY A 25 11.82 -8.19 -13.91
N LEU A 26 11.80 -7.14 -13.10
CA LEU A 26 11.35 -7.18 -11.71
C LEU A 26 10.12 -6.29 -11.51
N SER A 27 9.14 -6.80 -10.76
CA SER A 27 7.91 -6.10 -10.41
C SER A 27 7.78 -5.94 -8.89
N GLY A 28 7.48 -4.74 -8.42
CA GLY A 28 7.34 -4.42 -6.99
C GLY A 28 6.03 -3.69 -6.68
N LEU A 29 5.34 -4.14 -5.63
CA LEU A 29 4.05 -3.55 -5.19
C LEU A 29 4.16 -2.72 -3.92
N ILE A 30 5.05 -3.09 -3.00
CA ILE A 30 5.24 -2.42 -1.72
C ILE A 30 6.65 -1.86 -1.59
N THR A 31 6.87 -0.94 -0.65
CA THR A 31 8.17 -0.28 -0.53
C THR A 31 9.31 -1.23 -0.17
N PRO A 32 9.12 -2.31 0.63
CA PRO A 32 10.16 -3.33 0.83
C PRO A 32 10.62 -4.03 -0.46
N SER A 33 9.77 -4.09 -1.50
CA SER A 33 10.16 -4.68 -2.79
C SER A 33 11.29 -3.90 -3.47
N LEU A 34 11.49 -2.62 -3.11
CA LEU A 34 12.58 -1.81 -3.66
C LEU A 34 13.95 -2.28 -3.16
N ASP A 35 14.05 -2.73 -1.92
CA ASP A 35 15.29 -3.26 -1.35
C ASP A 35 15.68 -4.58 -2.02
N GLU A 36 14.69 -5.45 -2.29
CA GLU A 36 14.90 -6.69 -3.05
C GLU A 36 15.44 -6.41 -4.46
N MET A 37 14.92 -5.39 -5.14
CA MET A 37 15.44 -4.98 -6.46
C MET A 37 16.88 -4.47 -6.41
N ILE A 38 17.24 -3.74 -5.36
CA ILE A 38 18.62 -3.30 -5.12
C ILE A 38 19.53 -4.51 -4.86
N HIS A 39 19.07 -5.46 -4.04
CA HIS A 39 19.82 -6.68 -3.75
C HIS A 39 20.05 -7.52 -5.02
N ILE A 40 19.02 -7.71 -5.84
CA ILE A 40 19.16 -8.42 -7.13
C ILE A 40 20.16 -7.71 -8.04
N ALA A 41 20.12 -6.38 -8.15
CA ALA A 41 21.10 -5.63 -8.95
C ALA A 41 22.55 -5.86 -8.47
N LYS A 42 22.79 -5.85 -7.15
CA LYS A 42 24.10 -6.17 -6.55
C LYS A 42 24.55 -7.60 -6.85
N GLU A 43 23.63 -8.57 -6.75
CA GLU A 43 23.93 -9.96 -7.03
C GLU A 43 24.20 -10.20 -8.52
N MET A 44 23.47 -9.54 -9.41
CA MET A 44 23.75 -9.54 -10.86
C MET A 44 25.16 -9.02 -11.15
N GLU A 45 25.58 -7.94 -10.49
CA GLU A 45 26.95 -7.41 -10.60
C GLU A 45 27.98 -8.41 -10.07
N ARG A 46 27.76 -8.96 -8.86
CA ARG A 46 28.64 -9.96 -8.23
C ARG A 46 28.81 -11.20 -9.11
N MET A 47 27.76 -11.59 -9.82
CA MET A 47 27.74 -12.73 -10.75
C MET A 47 28.25 -12.38 -12.16
N ASN A 48 28.71 -11.14 -12.39
CA ASN A 48 29.15 -10.63 -13.70
C ASN A 48 28.10 -10.86 -14.81
N MET A 49 26.82 -10.68 -14.48
CA MET A 49 25.76 -10.74 -15.48
C MET A 49 25.78 -9.48 -16.34
N HIS A 50 25.39 -9.59 -17.62
CA HIS A 50 25.35 -8.46 -18.56
C HIS A 50 23.98 -8.22 -19.19
N ILE A 51 22.97 -9.00 -18.81
CA ILE A 51 21.61 -8.87 -19.35
C ILE A 51 20.94 -7.60 -18.80
N PRO A 52 20.13 -6.90 -19.61
CA PRO A 52 19.38 -5.75 -19.12
C PRO A 52 18.40 -6.11 -18.00
N LEU A 53 18.34 -5.23 -17.00
CA LEU A 53 17.42 -5.26 -15.87
C LEU A 53 16.31 -4.22 -16.06
N LEU A 54 15.06 -4.66 -16.18
CA LEU A 54 13.89 -3.77 -16.19
C LEU A 54 13.24 -3.74 -14.81
N ILE A 55 12.98 -2.53 -14.34
CA ILE A 55 12.36 -2.25 -13.06
C ILE A 55 10.97 -1.64 -13.32
N GLY A 56 9.93 -2.27 -12.79
CA GLY A 56 8.55 -1.79 -12.88
C GLY A 56 7.72 -2.14 -11.66
N GLY A 57 6.47 -1.67 -11.65
CA GLY A 57 5.52 -1.88 -10.54
C GLY A 57 5.23 -0.60 -9.75
N ALA A 58 4.22 -0.68 -8.88
CA ALA A 58 3.56 0.48 -8.25
C ALA A 58 4.49 1.36 -7.41
N THR A 59 5.47 0.75 -6.73
CA THR A 59 6.41 1.50 -5.86
C THR A 59 7.67 1.97 -6.58
N THR A 60 7.87 1.54 -7.83
CA THR A 60 9.06 1.89 -8.60
C THR A 60 8.95 3.28 -9.21
N SER A 61 10.08 3.96 -9.34
CA SER A 61 10.14 5.25 -10.02
C SER A 61 11.51 5.43 -10.68
N ARG A 62 11.54 6.20 -11.78
CA ARG A 62 12.80 6.57 -12.45
C ARG A 62 13.81 7.20 -11.48
N ALA A 63 13.33 8.01 -10.53
CA ALA A 63 14.18 8.61 -9.51
C ALA A 63 14.81 7.56 -8.59
N HIS A 64 14.02 6.62 -8.07
CA HIS A 64 14.54 5.53 -7.25
C HIS A 64 15.52 4.64 -8.03
N THR A 65 15.15 4.25 -9.25
CA THR A 65 16.01 3.44 -10.13
C THR A 65 17.35 4.12 -10.37
N ALA A 66 17.34 5.42 -10.70
CA ALA A 66 18.57 6.19 -10.92
C ALA A 66 19.47 6.29 -9.68
N VAL A 67 18.87 6.52 -8.51
CA VAL A 67 19.61 6.85 -7.28
C VAL A 67 20.06 5.60 -6.51
N LYS A 68 19.31 4.50 -6.58
CA LYS A 68 19.49 3.35 -5.69
C LYS A 68 19.75 2.02 -6.38
N ILE A 69 19.28 1.81 -7.62
CA ILE A 69 19.41 0.51 -8.31
C ILE A 69 20.52 0.57 -9.36
N ASP A 70 20.47 1.55 -10.26
CA ASP A 70 21.46 1.72 -11.34
C ASP A 70 22.93 1.80 -10.86
N PRO A 71 23.26 2.43 -9.72
CA PRO A 71 24.64 2.44 -9.22
C PRO A 71 25.19 1.06 -8.83
N GLU A 72 24.31 0.12 -8.54
CA GLU A 72 24.67 -1.21 -8.01
C GLU A 72 24.89 -2.25 -9.12
N TYR A 73 24.62 -1.89 -10.37
CA TYR A 73 24.76 -2.77 -11.52
C TYR A 73 25.34 -2.03 -12.75
N SER A 74 26.48 -2.52 -13.23
CA SER A 74 27.21 -1.95 -14.37
C SER A 74 26.45 -2.12 -15.69
N GLY A 75 25.63 -3.16 -15.80
CA GLY A 75 24.76 -3.42 -16.95
C GLY A 75 23.60 -2.43 -17.09
N ALA A 76 22.75 -2.65 -18.09
CA ALA A 76 21.63 -1.75 -18.39
C ALA A 76 20.54 -1.88 -17.33
N VAL A 77 20.13 -0.75 -16.72
CA VAL A 77 18.98 -0.68 -15.83
C VAL A 77 17.94 0.28 -16.42
N MET A 78 16.73 -0.21 -16.67
CA MET A 78 15.65 0.56 -17.30
C MET A 78 14.45 0.63 -16.36
N HIS A 79 14.01 1.84 -15.98
CA HIS A 79 12.70 2.01 -15.36
C HIS A 79 11.61 2.03 -16.43
N VAL A 80 10.58 1.20 -16.26
CA VAL A 80 9.44 1.14 -17.16
C VAL A 80 8.15 1.45 -16.40
N SER A 81 7.38 2.42 -16.92
CA SER A 81 6.15 2.88 -16.28
C SER A 81 4.96 1.95 -16.46
N ASP A 82 4.91 1.22 -17.57
CA ASP A 82 3.75 0.41 -17.98
C ASP A 82 4.15 -0.64 -19.03
N ALA A 83 3.27 -1.62 -19.24
CA ALA A 83 3.51 -2.73 -20.15
C ALA A 83 3.70 -2.30 -21.62
N SER A 84 3.02 -1.23 -22.06
CA SER A 84 3.14 -0.75 -23.45
C SER A 84 4.55 -0.25 -23.76
N ARG A 85 5.17 0.44 -22.79
CA ARG A 85 6.54 0.94 -22.90
C ARG A 85 7.56 -0.18 -22.75
N ALA A 86 7.27 -1.24 -22.01
CA ALA A 86 8.16 -2.38 -21.85
C ALA A 86 8.53 -3.00 -23.21
N VAL A 87 7.55 -3.17 -24.10
CA VAL A 87 7.77 -3.72 -25.45
C VAL A 87 8.78 -2.89 -26.24
N GLY A 88 8.59 -1.57 -26.27
CA GLY A 88 9.50 -0.66 -26.98
C GLY A 88 10.90 -0.63 -26.38
N VAL A 89 11.01 -0.64 -25.05
CA VAL A 89 12.29 -0.67 -24.32
C VAL A 89 13.04 -1.96 -24.61
N SER A 90 12.39 -3.12 -24.48
CA SER A 90 12.99 -4.42 -24.75
C SER A 90 13.41 -4.56 -26.22
N SER A 91 12.55 -4.15 -27.16
CA SER A 91 12.90 -4.19 -28.60
C SER A 91 14.12 -3.34 -28.91
N LYS A 92 14.23 -2.14 -28.33
CA LYS A 92 15.37 -1.25 -28.54
C LYS A 92 16.65 -1.81 -27.90
N LEU A 93 16.56 -2.35 -26.69
CA LEU A 93 17.68 -3.00 -25.98
C LEU A 93 18.29 -4.16 -26.78
N LEU A 94 17.44 -4.97 -27.41
CA LEU A 94 17.85 -6.15 -28.17
C LEU A 94 18.22 -5.86 -29.62
N SER A 95 18.08 -4.61 -30.06
CA SER A 95 18.45 -4.18 -31.41
C SER A 95 19.96 -3.91 -31.54
N SER A 96 20.44 -3.70 -32.77
CA SER A 96 21.81 -3.24 -33.02
C SER A 96 22.14 -1.88 -32.40
N GLU A 97 21.12 -1.06 -32.09
CA GLU A 97 21.29 0.23 -31.41
C GLU A 97 21.30 0.10 -29.88
N GLY A 98 21.10 -1.11 -29.33
CA GLY A 98 21.05 -1.38 -27.90
C GLY A 98 22.20 -0.76 -27.11
N PRO A 99 23.48 -0.95 -27.50
CA PRO A 99 24.61 -0.36 -26.79
C PRO A 99 24.55 1.17 -26.71
N THR A 100 24.17 1.85 -27.80
CA THR A 100 24.00 3.31 -27.80
C THR A 100 22.83 3.72 -26.92
N TYR A 101 21.74 2.97 -26.92
CA TYR A 101 20.58 3.24 -26.09
C TYR A 101 20.90 3.12 -24.60
N VAL A 102 21.67 2.11 -24.19
CA VAL A 102 22.13 1.94 -22.81
C VAL A 102 22.99 3.13 -22.36
N LEU A 103 23.92 3.60 -23.19
CA LEU A 103 24.75 4.77 -22.88
C LEU A 103 23.90 6.03 -22.71
N GLN A 104 22.91 6.24 -23.57
CA GLN A 104 21.97 7.36 -23.47
C GLN A 104 21.17 7.31 -22.17
N GLU A 105 20.69 6.13 -21.78
CA GLU A 105 19.94 5.96 -20.55
C GLU A 105 20.82 6.19 -19.32
N LYS A 106 22.03 5.60 -19.26
CA LYS A 106 22.98 5.82 -18.16
C LYS A 106 23.27 7.32 -17.97
N ALA A 107 23.50 8.05 -19.07
CA ALA A 107 23.68 9.51 -19.03
C ALA A 107 22.41 10.26 -18.58
N SER A 108 21.22 9.76 -18.90
CA SER A 108 19.96 10.32 -18.42
C SER A 108 19.75 10.08 -16.93
N LEU A 109 20.03 8.88 -16.43
CA LEU A 109 19.93 8.53 -15.01
C LEU A 109 20.94 9.31 -14.17
N GLU A 110 22.14 9.59 -14.68
CA GLU A 110 23.11 10.47 -14.02
C GLU A 110 22.55 11.87 -13.80
N LYS A 111 21.92 12.47 -14.81
CA LYS A 111 21.24 13.78 -14.66
C LYS A 111 20.13 13.74 -13.62
N VAL A 112 19.39 12.63 -13.53
CA VAL A 112 18.36 12.44 -12.50
C VAL A 112 19.00 12.39 -11.11
N ARG A 113 20.13 11.68 -10.93
CA ARG A 113 20.89 11.64 -9.67
C ARG A 113 21.34 13.02 -9.23
N GLU A 114 21.97 13.78 -10.13
CA GLU A 114 22.43 15.15 -9.85
C GLU A 114 21.26 16.08 -9.45
N GLY A 115 20.14 15.98 -10.16
CA GLY A 115 18.93 16.75 -9.87
C GLY A 115 18.33 16.39 -8.51
N TYR A 116 18.30 15.10 -8.17
CA TYR A 116 17.80 14.61 -6.88
C TYR A 116 18.67 15.09 -5.72
N ALA A 117 20.00 15.04 -5.85
CA ALA A 117 20.94 15.55 -4.85
C ALA A 117 20.70 17.04 -4.53
N LYS A 118 20.53 17.88 -5.56
CA LYS A 118 20.20 19.31 -5.39
C LYS A 118 18.86 19.56 -4.73
N GLN A 119 17.85 18.72 -4.97
CA GLN A 119 16.55 18.84 -4.32
C GLN A 119 16.58 18.40 -2.86
N ARG A 120 17.39 17.38 -2.54
CA ARG A 120 17.61 16.89 -1.17
C ARG A 120 18.20 17.98 -0.28
N GLU A 121 19.16 18.75 -0.79
CA GLU A 121 19.74 19.92 -0.10
C GLU A 121 18.70 21.04 0.16
N ARG A 122 17.63 21.12 -0.64
CA ARG A 122 16.62 22.18 -0.54
C ARG A 122 15.45 21.88 0.39
N LYS A 123 15.23 20.62 0.79
CA LYS A 123 14.14 20.29 1.72
C LYS A 123 14.58 20.59 3.14
N ALA A 124 14.31 21.83 3.58
CA ALA A 124 14.48 22.23 4.97
C ALA A 124 13.56 21.38 5.87
N LEU A 125 14.20 20.52 6.68
CA LEU A 125 13.55 19.83 7.79
C LEU A 125 13.88 20.59 9.07
N VAL A 126 12.90 20.71 9.96
CA VAL A 126 13.10 21.22 11.32
C VAL A 126 13.47 20.05 12.24
N PRO A 127 14.15 20.31 13.38
CA PRO A 127 14.39 19.28 14.40
C PRO A 127 13.10 18.60 14.85
N PHE A 128 13.16 17.30 15.14
CA PHE A 128 11.99 16.53 15.55
C PHE A 128 11.29 17.13 16.78
N GLU A 129 12.08 17.56 17.77
CA GLU A 129 11.57 18.22 18.97
C GLU A 129 10.79 19.50 18.66
N PHE A 130 11.26 20.30 17.69
CA PHE A 130 10.54 21.49 17.24
C PHE A 130 9.18 21.12 16.64
N ALA A 131 9.13 20.08 15.81
CA ALA A 131 7.87 19.60 15.24
C ALA A 131 6.90 19.10 16.33
N GLN A 132 7.39 18.41 17.35
CA GLN A 132 6.58 17.97 18.51
C GLN A 132 5.97 19.16 19.28
N GLN A 133 6.75 20.22 19.51
CA GLN A 133 6.29 21.43 20.20
C GLN A 133 5.28 22.23 19.38
N ASN A 134 5.33 22.12 18.05
CA ASN A 134 4.46 22.84 17.10
C ASN A 134 3.35 21.95 16.50
N LYS A 135 3.05 20.81 17.14
CA LYS A 135 1.98 19.91 16.69
C LYS A 135 0.59 20.57 16.70
N PRO A 136 -0.37 20.07 15.90
CA PRO A 136 -1.75 20.53 15.94
C PRO A 136 -2.35 20.47 17.35
N LYS A 137 -3.06 21.53 17.74
CA LYS A 137 -3.80 21.59 19.01
C LYS A 137 -5.24 21.18 18.76
N LEU A 138 -5.54 19.91 19.00
CA LEU A 138 -6.90 19.36 18.86
C LEU A 138 -7.64 19.39 20.20
N VAL A 139 -8.96 19.44 20.15
CA VAL A 139 -9.82 19.42 21.33
C VAL A 139 -10.30 18.00 21.60
N PHE A 140 -10.02 17.50 22.80
CA PHE A 140 -10.49 16.19 23.26
C PHE A 140 -11.54 16.37 24.36
N ASP A 141 -12.77 16.01 24.05
CA ASP A 141 -13.89 15.97 24.99
C ASP A 141 -14.92 14.91 24.56
N LYS A 142 -16.06 14.84 25.26
CA LYS A 142 -17.12 13.84 24.98
C LYS A 142 -17.78 13.99 23.60
N THR A 143 -17.56 15.08 22.88
CA THR A 143 -18.08 15.31 21.51
C THR A 143 -17.07 14.84 20.45
N THR A 144 -15.78 14.98 20.73
CA THR A 144 -14.69 14.58 19.81
C THR A 144 -14.19 13.15 20.06
N VAL A 145 -14.41 12.61 21.25
CA VAL A 145 -14.12 11.21 21.62
C VAL A 145 -15.39 10.51 22.05
N VAL A 146 -15.79 9.52 21.25
CA VAL A 146 -17.00 8.74 21.47
C VAL A 146 -16.63 7.35 21.96
N THR A 147 -17.18 6.95 23.10
CA THR A 147 -17.04 5.59 23.62
C THR A 147 -17.66 4.58 22.64
N PRO A 148 -16.88 3.60 22.15
CA PRO A 148 -17.37 2.56 21.26
C PRO A 148 -18.50 1.73 21.87
N LYS A 149 -19.40 1.22 21.01
CA LYS A 149 -20.45 0.28 21.44
C LYS A 149 -19.90 -1.12 21.73
N PHE A 150 -18.69 -1.43 21.27
CA PHE A 150 -17.97 -2.64 21.64
C PHE A 150 -16.46 -2.38 21.75
N ILE A 151 -15.78 -3.16 22.59
CA ILE A 151 -14.33 -3.16 22.77
C ILE A 151 -13.83 -4.60 22.61
N GLY A 152 -12.65 -4.78 22.01
CA GLY A 152 -12.03 -6.05 21.68
C GLY A 152 -12.04 -6.33 20.18
N SER A 153 -11.81 -7.58 19.79
CA SER A 153 -11.79 -8.04 18.40
C SER A 153 -13.02 -8.90 18.05
N ARG A 154 -13.41 -8.86 16.79
CA ARG A 154 -14.48 -9.68 16.18
C ARG A 154 -14.09 -10.08 14.77
N GLN A 155 -14.68 -11.17 14.30
CA GLN A 155 -14.47 -11.69 12.97
C GLN A 155 -15.81 -11.94 12.26
N MET A 156 -15.79 -11.82 10.94
CA MET A 156 -16.89 -12.10 10.03
C MET A 156 -16.38 -13.05 8.94
N HIS A 157 -16.73 -14.33 9.05
CA HIS A 157 -16.25 -15.36 8.11
C HIS A 157 -17.09 -15.48 6.84
N HIS A 158 -18.27 -14.86 6.81
CA HIS A 158 -19.22 -14.96 5.71
C HIS A 158 -19.83 -13.60 5.41
N ILE A 159 -19.20 -12.87 4.49
CA ILE A 159 -19.74 -11.61 3.95
C ILE A 159 -20.19 -11.88 2.52
N ALA A 160 -21.45 -11.57 2.22
CA ALA A 160 -21.96 -11.80 0.88
C ALA A 160 -21.34 -10.80 -0.09
N VAL A 161 -20.76 -11.30 -1.19
CA VAL A 161 -20.22 -10.47 -2.28
C VAL A 161 -21.25 -9.42 -2.74
N GLY A 162 -22.53 -9.79 -2.76
CA GLY A 162 -23.64 -8.90 -3.15
C GLY A 162 -23.78 -7.66 -2.26
N ASP A 163 -23.42 -7.74 -0.99
CA ASP A 163 -23.51 -6.62 -0.04
C ASP A 163 -22.33 -5.65 -0.22
N VAL A 164 -21.23 -6.12 -0.80
CA VAL A 164 -19.98 -5.37 -0.97
C VAL A 164 -19.89 -4.69 -2.34
N ILE A 165 -20.47 -5.28 -3.39
CA ILE A 165 -20.49 -4.72 -4.76
C ILE A 165 -20.89 -3.23 -4.81
N PRO A 166 -21.91 -2.74 -4.07
CA PRO A 166 -22.30 -1.33 -4.11
C PRO A 166 -21.21 -0.35 -3.68
N TYR A 167 -20.19 -0.81 -2.95
CA TYR A 167 -19.10 0.01 -2.40
C TYR A 167 -17.84 -0.01 -3.27
N ILE A 168 -17.89 -0.63 -4.46
CA ILE A 168 -16.75 -0.63 -5.39
C ILE A 168 -16.54 0.77 -5.96
N ASP A 169 -15.33 1.32 -5.77
CA ASP A 169 -14.81 2.37 -6.64
C ASP A 169 -14.24 1.74 -7.92
N TRP A 170 -14.93 2.00 -9.02
CA TRP A 170 -14.59 1.51 -10.35
C TRP A 170 -13.47 2.31 -11.02
N THR A 171 -13.11 3.49 -10.50
CA THR A 171 -12.07 4.32 -11.12
C THR A 171 -10.73 3.59 -11.19
N PRO A 172 -10.21 2.97 -10.11
CA PRO A 172 -8.96 2.25 -10.19
C PRO A 172 -9.08 0.93 -10.99
N PHE A 173 -10.27 0.34 -11.09
CA PHE A 173 -10.50 -0.81 -11.97
C PHE A 173 -10.17 -0.46 -13.43
N PHE A 174 -10.69 0.66 -13.95
CA PHE A 174 -10.36 1.10 -15.30
C PHE A 174 -8.87 1.43 -15.46
N GLN A 175 -8.24 2.02 -14.44
CA GLN A 175 -6.80 2.31 -14.45
C GLN A 175 -5.95 1.03 -14.54
N THR A 176 -6.34 -0.05 -13.86
CA THR A 176 -5.70 -1.38 -13.99
C THR A 176 -5.68 -1.84 -15.45
N TRP A 177 -6.74 -1.53 -16.20
CA TRP A 177 -6.88 -1.83 -17.62
C TRP A 177 -6.35 -0.72 -18.55
N GLN A 178 -5.56 0.23 -18.04
CA GLN A 178 -4.99 1.35 -18.79
C GLN A 178 -6.03 2.28 -19.45
N LEU A 179 -7.25 2.31 -18.91
CA LEU A 179 -8.30 3.24 -19.31
C LEU A 179 -8.37 4.38 -18.30
N PHE A 180 -7.87 5.55 -18.70
CA PHE A 180 -7.76 6.70 -17.81
C PHE A 180 -9.01 7.59 -17.88
N GLY A 181 -9.71 7.68 -16.76
CA GLY A 181 -10.90 8.51 -16.60
C GLY A 181 -11.60 8.18 -15.28
N LYS A 182 -12.44 9.10 -14.78
CA LYS A 182 -13.20 8.86 -13.55
C LYS A 182 -14.52 8.16 -13.88
N TYR A 183 -14.87 7.09 -13.16
CA TYR A 183 -16.22 6.52 -13.23
C TYR A 183 -17.25 7.47 -12.58
N PRO A 184 -18.50 7.58 -13.08
CA PRO A 184 -19.03 6.94 -14.30
C PRO A 184 -18.70 7.67 -15.60
N ARG A 185 -18.12 8.88 -15.55
CA ARG A 185 -17.87 9.72 -16.73
C ARG A 185 -17.02 9.06 -17.82
N ILE A 186 -16.11 8.16 -17.46
CA ILE A 186 -15.29 7.41 -18.43
C ILE A 186 -16.14 6.61 -19.42
N LEU A 187 -17.35 6.19 -19.03
CA LEU A 187 -18.26 5.44 -19.90
C LEU A 187 -18.81 6.30 -21.05
N GLU A 188 -18.81 7.62 -20.90
CA GLU A 188 -19.29 8.59 -21.90
C GLU A 188 -18.13 9.26 -22.65
N ASP A 189 -16.89 8.81 -22.43
CA ASP A 189 -15.72 9.39 -23.08
C ASP A 189 -15.71 9.11 -24.59
N ASN A 190 -15.39 10.15 -25.39
CA ASN A 190 -15.44 10.06 -26.86
C ASN A 190 -14.34 9.17 -27.47
N LEU A 191 -13.25 8.91 -26.75
CA LEU A 191 -12.11 8.12 -27.23
C LEU A 191 -12.15 6.70 -26.67
N VAL A 192 -12.38 6.57 -25.35
CA VAL A 192 -12.28 5.28 -24.65
C VAL A 192 -13.60 4.74 -24.12
N GLY A 193 -14.70 5.49 -24.25
CA GLY A 193 -15.98 5.16 -23.63
C GLY A 193 -16.59 3.84 -24.12
N GLU A 194 -16.47 3.52 -25.42
CA GLU A 194 -16.97 2.26 -25.96
C GLU A 194 -16.27 1.05 -25.33
N GLU A 195 -14.94 1.08 -25.24
CA GLU A 195 -14.15 0.01 -24.63
C GLU A 195 -14.35 -0.04 -23.10
N ALA A 196 -14.48 1.11 -22.44
CA ALA A 196 -14.82 1.19 -21.02
C ALA A 196 -16.19 0.55 -20.74
N GLN A 197 -17.20 0.78 -21.59
CA GLN A 197 -18.51 0.15 -21.46
C GLN A 197 -18.46 -1.37 -21.66
N LYS A 198 -17.71 -1.86 -22.66
CA LYS A 198 -17.52 -3.30 -22.89
C LYS A 198 -16.85 -3.96 -21.69
N LEU A 199 -15.72 -3.42 -21.25
CA LEU A 199 -14.97 -3.90 -20.09
C LEU A 199 -15.83 -3.91 -18.83
N PHE A 200 -16.59 -2.83 -18.58
CA PHE A 200 -17.50 -2.74 -17.44
C PHE A 200 -18.61 -3.80 -17.50
N LYS A 201 -19.19 -4.04 -18.68
CA LYS A 201 -20.21 -5.07 -18.88
C LYS A 201 -19.67 -6.47 -18.57
N ASP A 202 -18.45 -6.76 -18.99
CA ASP A 202 -17.77 -8.03 -18.70
C ASP A 202 -17.47 -8.18 -17.21
N ALA A 203 -16.97 -7.12 -16.57
CA ALA A 203 -16.75 -7.08 -15.13
C ALA A 203 -18.04 -7.35 -14.34
N GLN A 204 -19.15 -6.72 -14.75
CA GLN A 204 -20.47 -6.95 -14.17
C GLN A 204 -20.97 -8.38 -14.40
N ALA A 205 -20.65 -8.99 -15.55
CA ALA A 205 -20.97 -10.40 -15.82
C ALA A 205 -20.18 -11.33 -14.89
N MET A 206 -18.87 -11.12 -14.78
CA MET A 206 -18.03 -11.91 -13.90
C MET A 206 -18.42 -11.75 -12.43
N LEU A 207 -18.81 -10.55 -11.96
CA LEU A 207 -19.36 -10.37 -10.60
C LEU A 207 -20.62 -11.21 -10.35
N ARG A 208 -21.49 -11.37 -11.35
CA ARG A 208 -22.66 -12.27 -11.25
C ARG A 208 -22.22 -13.72 -11.10
N ASP A 209 -21.21 -14.14 -11.85
CA ASP A 209 -20.68 -15.50 -11.79
C ASP A 209 -19.94 -15.78 -10.48
N ILE A 210 -19.12 -14.84 -10.00
CA ILE A 210 -18.49 -14.86 -8.68
C ILE A 210 -19.54 -15.06 -7.59
N LYS A 211 -20.62 -14.27 -7.63
CA LYS A 211 -21.72 -14.35 -6.65
C LYS A 211 -22.46 -15.68 -6.73
N LYS A 212 -22.83 -16.12 -7.93
CA LYS A 212 -23.61 -17.35 -8.15
C LYS A 212 -22.80 -18.61 -7.84
N GLY A 213 -21.56 -18.64 -8.29
CA GLY A 213 -20.63 -19.75 -8.14
C GLY A 213 -19.85 -19.74 -6.83
N ARG A 214 -19.97 -18.68 -6.02
CA ARG A 214 -19.21 -18.48 -4.76
C ARG A 214 -17.70 -18.65 -4.98
N TRP A 215 -17.18 -18.01 -6.02
CA TRP A 215 -15.77 -18.13 -6.40
C TRP A 215 -14.83 -17.46 -5.41
N LEU A 216 -15.32 -16.46 -4.68
CA LEU A 216 -14.55 -15.67 -3.73
C LEU A 216 -15.26 -15.65 -2.38
N THR A 217 -14.52 -15.99 -1.32
CA THR A 217 -14.96 -15.80 0.07
C THR A 217 -14.43 -14.48 0.59
N LEU A 218 -15.34 -13.63 1.08
CA LEU A 218 -15.01 -12.37 1.74
C LEU A 218 -15.05 -12.57 3.25
N LYS A 219 -13.94 -12.23 3.91
CA LYS A 219 -13.80 -12.27 5.36
C LYS A 219 -13.23 -10.96 5.90
N ALA A 220 -13.59 -10.65 7.14
CA ALA A 220 -13.11 -9.49 7.86
C ALA A 220 -12.79 -9.84 9.30
N ALA A 221 -11.73 -9.27 9.83
CA ALA A 221 -11.44 -9.18 11.25
C ALA A 221 -11.32 -7.69 11.60
N TYR A 222 -11.85 -7.29 12.74
CA TYR A 222 -11.84 -5.90 13.17
C TYR A 222 -11.90 -5.79 14.67
N GLY A 223 -11.38 -4.68 15.20
CA GLY A 223 -11.35 -4.44 16.63
C GLY A 223 -11.38 -2.97 16.97
N ILE A 224 -11.78 -2.69 18.19
CA ILE A 224 -11.67 -1.36 18.80
C ILE A 224 -11.07 -1.54 20.19
N PHE A 225 -10.02 -0.81 20.48
CA PHE A 225 -9.25 -0.95 21.71
C PHE A 225 -9.21 0.39 22.44
N PRO A 226 -9.26 0.40 23.78
CA PRO A 226 -8.86 1.58 24.55
C PRO A 226 -7.47 1.97 24.08
N ALA A 227 -7.25 3.26 23.82
CA ALA A 227 -5.97 3.73 23.36
C ALA A 227 -5.72 5.17 23.78
N ASN A 228 -4.45 5.50 24.03
CA ASN A 228 -4.04 6.85 24.33
C ASN A 228 -2.68 7.16 23.71
N SER A 229 -2.47 8.41 23.31
CA SER A 229 -1.21 8.84 22.75
C SER A 229 -0.19 9.21 23.83
N SER A 230 1.08 8.85 23.60
CA SER A 230 2.25 9.28 24.34
C SER A 230 3.31 9.76 23.34
N GLY A 231 3.27 11.05 23.00
CA GLY A 231 4.04 11.56 21.87
C GLY A 231 3.53 10.99 20.55
N GLU A 232 4.38 10.22 19.87
CA GLU A 232 4.10 9.54 18.60
C GLU A 232 3.73 8.06 18.77
N GLU A 233 3.81 7.54 19.99
CA GLU A 233 3.33 6.21 20.35
C GLU A 233 1.83 6.27 20.66
N ILE A 234 1.06 5.32 20.13
CA ILE A 234 -0.34 5.09 20.47
C ILE A 234 -0.39 3.79 21.27
N LYS A 235 -0.52 3.90 22.58
CA LYS A 235 -0.59 2.75 23.50
C LYS A 235 -1.98 2.14 23.45
N LEU A 236 -2.06 0.81 23.35
CA LEU A 236 -3.30 0.06 23.26
C LEU A 236 -3.60 -0.69 24.55
N GLY A 237 -4.87 -0.71 24.95
CA GLY A 237 -5.33 -1.26 26.21
C GLY A 237 -5.03 -0.36 27.42
N GLU A 238 -4.88 -0.95 28.60
CA GLU A 238 -4.54 -0.22 29.83
C GLU A 238 -3.01 -0.09 29.91
N ASN A 239 -2.48 1.13 29.75
CA ASN A 239 -1.04 1.41 29.76
C ASN A 239 -0.19 0.73 28.66
N GLY A 240 -0.80 0.23 27.57
CA GLY A 240 -0.06 -0.41 26.47
C GLY A 240 0.09 -1.93 26.61
N ASP A 241 -0.71 -2.59 27.45
CA ASP A 241 -0.67 -4.04 27.66
C ASP A 241 -1.03 -4.87 26.41
N LEU A 242 -1.77 -4.27 25.47
CA LEU A 242 -2.06 -4.85 24.15
C LEU A 242 -1.03 -4.44 23.07
N GLY A 243 0.05 -3.77 23.46
CA GLY A 243 1.07 -3.23 22.56
C GLY A 243 0.80 -1.79 22.14
N SER A 244 1.47 -1.36 21.08
CA SER A 244 1.43 0.01 20.59
C SER A 244 1.42 0.07 19.06
N PHE A 245 0.88 1.16 18.52
CA PHE A 245 1.14 1.62 17.16
C PHE A 245 2.10 2.81 17.18
N TYR A 246 2.93 2.93 16.14
CA TYR A 246 4.01 3.92 16.11
C TYR A 246 3.83 4.86 14.92
N ALA A 247 3.42 6.09 15.22
CA ALA A 247 3.23 7.10 14.19
C ALA A 247 4.54 7.85 13.87
N LEU A 248 4.57 8.48 12.71
CA LEU A 248 5.63 9.40 12.30
C LEU A 248 5.07 10.81 12.16
N ARG A 249 5.92 11.80 12.37
CA ARG A 249 5.60 13.23 12.35
C ARG A 249 6.20 13.92 11.14
N GLN A 250 5.41 14.77 10.50
CA GLN A 250 5.91 15.70 9.49
C GLN A 250 6.95 16.65 10.11
N THR A 251 8.14 16.76 9.51
CA THR A 251 9.20 17.70 9.95
C THR A 251 9.59 18.69 8.86
N GLY A 252 8.83 18.77 7.77
CA GLY A 252 9.06 19.81 6.75
C GLY A 252 8.76 21.20 7.32
N GLU A 253 9.61 22.19 7.06
CA GLU A 253 9.49 23.56 7.60
C GLU A 253 8.13 24.22 7.33
N LYS A 254 7.51 23.91 6.18
CA LYS A 254 6.18 24.41 5.77
C LYS A 254 5.03 23.45 6.05
N SER A 255 5.29 22.35 6.78
CA SER A 255 4.28 21.36 7.10
C SER A 255 3.41 21.82 8.28
N LYS A 256 2.35 21.07 8.56
CA LYS A 256 1.52 21.28 9.76
C LYS A 256 2.02 20.49 10.97
N PHE A 257 3.22 19.90 10.86
CA PHE A 257 3.85 19.06 11.86
C PHE A 257 2.93 17.94 12.39
N GLN A 258 2.08 17.36 11.52
CA GLN A 258 1.09 16.38 11.94
C GLN A 258 1.70 15.00 12.16
N SER A 259 1.15 14.26 13.13
CA SER A 259 1.32 12.83 13.34
C SER A 259 -0.06 12.17 13.47
N LEU A 260 -0.20 10.89 13.09
CA LEU A 260 -1.46 10.17 13.30
C LEU A 260 -1.80 10.03 14.79
N ALA A 261 -0.79 9.96 15.66
CA ALA A 261 -0.96 9.94 17.11
C ALA A 261 -1.63 11.21 17.65
N ASP A 262 -1.55 12.33 16.93
CA ASP A 262 -2.20 13.58 17.34
C ASP A 262 -3.73 13.48 17.32
N PHE A 263 -4.30 12.47 16.63
CA PHE A 263 -5.75 12.24 16.55
C PHE A 263 -6.29 11.33 17.65
N VAL A 264 -5.47 10.96 18.63
CA VAL A 264 -5.85 10.14 19.78
C VAL A 264 -5.56 10.93 21.04
N ALA A 265 -6.53 11.01 21.96
CA ALA A 265 -6.35 11.78 23.19
C ALA A 265 -5.15 11.25 24.00
N PRO A 266 -4.30 12.13 24.56
CA PRO A 266 -3.33 11.74 25.57
C PRO A 266 -4.03 11.20 26.81
N GLU A 267 -3.39 10.23 27.47
CA GLU A 267 -3.93 9.57 28.68
C GLU A 267 -4.27 10.57 29.81
N THR A 268 -3.53 11.68 29.87
CA THR A 268 -3.72 12.76 30.85
C THR A 268 -4.99 13.59 30.63
N ILE A 269 -5.67 13.44 29.48
CA ILE A 269 -6.89 14.19 29.15
C ILE A 269 -8.13 13.31 29.38
N LEU A 270 -8.25 12.20 28.65
CA LEU A 270 -9.36 11.25 28.76
C LEU A 270 -9.05 9.95 28.01
N GLN A 271 -9.77 8.88 28.33
CA GLN A 271 -9.70 7.61 27.60
C GLN A 271 -10.23 7.77 26.17
N ASP A 272 -9.38 7.51 25.17
CA ASP A 272 -9.76 7.45 23.76
C ASP A 272 -9.67 6.00 23.24
N TYR A 273 -9.89 5.82 21.94
CA TYR A 273 -9.96 4.51 21.31
C TYR A 273 -9.34 4.57 19.93
N VAL A 274 -8.75 3.46 19.52
CA VAL A 274 -8.26 3.23 18.17
C VAL A 274 -8.81 1.90 17.70
N GLY A 275 -9.29 1.86 16.46
CA GLY A 275 -9.68 0.61 15.83
C GLY A 275 -8.62 0.11 14.87
N CYS A 276 -8.74 -1.15 14.47
CA CYS A 276 -8.02 -1.69 13.33
C CYS A 276 -8.86 -2.74 12.61
N PHE A 277 -8.46 -3.08 11.39
CA PHE A 277 -9.12 -4.08 10.56
C PHE A 277 -8.11 -4.83 9.68
N ALA A 278 -8.52 -6.03 9.27
CA ALA A 278 -7.92 -6.84 8.22
C ALA A 278 -9.05 -7.50 7.43
N VAL A 279 -9.08 -7.30 6.11
CA VAL A 279 -10.11 -7.83 5.22
C VAL A 279 -9.47 -8.51 4.01
N THR A 280 -10.14 -9.53 3.48
CA THR A 280 -9.70 -10.23 2.27
C THR A 280 -10.87 -10.68 1.42
N ALA A 281 -10.66 -10.70 0.11
CA ALA A 281 -11.60 -11.20 -0.90
C ALA A 281 -10.98 -12.29 -1.81
N GLY A 282 -9.84 -12.87 -1.42
CA GLY A 282 -9.01 -13.68 -2.31
C GLY A 282 -8.67 -15.09 -1.86
N LEU A 283 -9.24 -15.61 -0.77
CA LEU A 283 -8.80 -16.90 -0.18
C LEU A 283 -8.92 -18.09 -1.14
N ASP A 284 -10.00 -18.12 -1.93
CA ASP A 284 -10.35 -19.24 -2.82
C ASP A 284 -10.08 -18.91 -4.29
N ILE A 285 -9.33 -17.84 -4.58
CA ILE A 285 -9.14 -17.31 -5.95
C ILE A 285 -8.38 -18.27 -6.86
N GLU A 286 -7.50 -19.11 -6.29
CA GLU A 286 -6.63 -20.02 -7.04
C GLU A 286 -7.40 -21.03 -7.90
N GLY A 287 -8.54 -21.55 -7.40
CA GLY A 287 -9.35 -22.52 -8.13
C GLY A 287 -9.89 -21.97 -9.45
N PRO A 288 -10.65 -20.87 -9.43
CA PRO A 288 -11.08 -20.18 -10.64
C PRO A 288 -9.92 -19.71 -11.55
N LEU A 289 -8.80 -19.21 -10.98
CA LEU A 289 -7.66 -18.77 -11.77
C LEU A 289 -7.03 -19.91 -12.56
N LYS A 290 -6.82 -21.07 -11.92
CA LYS A 290 -6.28 -22.25 -12.59
C LYS A 290 -7.16 -22.69 -13.77
N ARG A 291 -8.48 -22.57 -13.66
CA ARG A 291 -9.40 -22.87 -14.77
C ARG A 291 -9.21 -21.92 -15.96
N PHE A 292 -8.95 -20.64 -15.72
CA PHE A 292 -8.66 -19.69 -16.78
C PHE A 292 -7.27 -19.93 -17.39
N GLU A 293 -6.27 -20.26 -16.57
CA GLU A 293 -4.93 -20.61 -17.02
C GLU A 293 -4.93 -21.86 -17.91
N GLU A 294 -5.60 -22.94 -17.50
CA GLU A 294 -5.76 -24.17 -18.30
C GLU A 294 -6.50 -23.92 -19.62
N ALA A 295 -7.35 -22.90 -19.67
CA ALA A 295 -8.06 -22.47 -20.86
C ALA A 295 -7.29 -21.43 -21.70
N MET A 296 -6.08 -21.02 -21.28
CA MET A 296 -5.31 -19.92 -21.87
C MET A 296 -6.11 -18.61 -21.97
N ASP A 297 -6.93 -18.35 -20.96
CA ASP A 297 -7.85 -17.20 -20.87
C ASP A 297 -7.29 -16.13 -19.93
N ASP A 298 -6.22 -15.48 -20.39
CA ASP A 298 -5.53 -14.43 -19.63
C ASP A 298 -6.45 -13.25 -19.30
N TYR A 299 -7.39 -12.93 -20.19
CA TYR A 299 -8.35 -11.84 -19.99
C TYR A 299 -9.21 -12.07 -18.76
N ASN A 300 -9.84 -13.25 -18.64
CA ASN A 300 -10.68 -13.54 -17.50
C ASN A 300 -9.88 -13.80 -16.22
N ALA A 301 -8.65 -14.33 -16.32
CA ALA A 301 -7.75 -14.44 -15.18
C ALA A 301 -7.41 -13.04 -14.59
N LEU A 302 -7.06 -12.08 -15.46
CA LEU A 302 -6.79 -10.70 -15.06
C LEU A 302 -8.04 -9.99 -14.55
N MET A 303 -9.19 -10.20 -15.19
CA MET A 303 -10.49 -9.66 -14.75
C MET A 303 -10.82 -10.14 -13.33
N LEU A 304 -10.64 -11.43 -13.04
CA LEU A 304 -10.90 -11.99 -11.71
C LEU A 304 -9.96 -11.38 -10.66
N LYS A 305 -8.66 -11.27 -10.95
CA LYS A 305 -7.69 -10.64 -10.04
C LYS A 305 -8.06 -9.18 -9.77
N ALA A 306 -8.38 -8.41 -10.81
CA ALA A 306 -8.79 -7.02 -10.68
C ALA A 306 -10.09 -6.87 -9.87
N LEU A 307 -11.09 -7.74 -10.10
CA LEU A 307 -12.34 -7.73 -9.34
C LEU A 307 -12.15 -8.14 -7.88
N ALA A 308 -11.28 -9.12 -7.60
CA ALA A 308 -10.97 -9.51 -6.23
C ALA A 308 -10.33 -8.34 -5.46
N ASP A 309 -9.40 -7.63 -6.08
CA ASP A 309 -8.79 -6.42 -5.51
C ASP A 309 -9.84 -5.31 -5.26
N ARG A 310 -10.72 -5.06 -6.22
CA ARG A 310 -11.85 -4.13 -6.03
C ARG A 310 -12.79 -4.54 -4.92
N LEU A 311 -13.05 -5.84 -4.76
CA LEU A 311 -13.88 -6.37 -3.68
C LEU A 311 -13.20 -6.25 -2.31
N ALA A 312 -11.87 -6.38 -2.22
CA ALA A 312 -11.14 -6.17 -0.98
C ALA A 312 -11.21 -4.71 -0.52
N GLU A 313 -11.01 -3.76 -1.44
CA GLU A 313 -11.15 -2.32 -1.15
C GLU A 313 -12.60 -1.94 -0.79
N ALA A 314 -13.58 -2.44 -1.56
CA ALA A 314 -14.99 -2.24 -1.26
C ALA A 314 -15.39 -2.85 0.08
N LEU A 315 -14.78 -3.97 0.47
CA LEU A 315 -14.99 -4.60 1.77
C LEU A 315 -14.42 -3.75 2.91
N ALA A 316 -13.27 -3.12 2.71
CA ALA A 316 -12.73 -2.15 3.66
C ALA A 316 -13.67 -0.95 3.84
N GLU A 317 -14.26 -0.43 2.76
CA GLU A 317 -15.24 0.65 2.81
C GLU A 317 -16.54 0.24 3.51
N TYR A 318 -17.09 -0.92 3.14
CA TYR A 318 -18.28 -1.51 3.77
C TYR A 318 -18.08 -1.67 5.28
N LEU A 319 -16.95 -2.24 5.69
CA LEU A 319 -16.63 -2.44 7.09
C LEU A 319 -16.43 -1.11 7.82
N HIS A 320 -15.77 -0.14 7.18
CA HIS A 320 -15.58 1.19 7.76
C HIS A 320 -16.92 1.90 7.99
N LEU A 321 -17.85 1.86 7.03
CA LEU A 321 -19.20 2.41 7.21
C LEU A 321 -19.91 1.81 8.43
N ARG A 322 -19.85 0.48 8.59
CA ARG A 322 -20.42 -0.21 9.76
C ARG A 322 -19.66 0.12 11.04
N MET A 323 -18.35 0.33 10.98
CA MET A 323 -17.56 0.80 12.10
C MET A 323 -18.08 2.16 12.60
N ARG A 324 -18.30 3.12 11.70
CA ARG A 324 -18.81 4.46 12.05
C ARG A 324 -20.22 4.44 12.63
N ARG A 325 -21.11 3.62 12.06
CA ARG A 325 -22.55 3.60 12.40
C ARG A 325 -22.92 2.65 13.55
N GLU A 326 -22.38 1.44 13.49
CA GLU A 326 -22.85 0.30 14.28
C GLU A 326 -21.89 -0.08 15.41
N PHE A 327 -20.58 -0.19 15.12
CA PHE A 327 -19.63 -0.80 16.04
C PHE A 327 -18.95 0.21 16.97
N TRP A 328 -18.36 1.26 16.39
CA TRP A 328 -17.90 2.41 17.15
C TRP A 328 -19.09 3.32 17.43
N GLY A 329 -19.87 3.64 16.40
CA GLY A 329 -21.17 4.29 16.55
C GLY A 329 -21.10 5.79 16.82
N TYR A 330 -20.04 6.48 16.37
CA TYR A 330 -19.95 7.95 16.45
C TYR A 330 -20.73 8.70 15.37
N ALA A 331 -21.28 7.98 14.38
CA ALA A 331 -22.12 8.54 13.32
C ALA A 331 -23.31 7.61 12.99
N PRO A 332 -24.21 7.29 13.95
CA PRO A 332 -25.26 6.29 13.75
C PRO A 332 -26.26 6.64 12.63
N ASP A 333 -26.53 7.93 12.45
CA ASP A 333 -27.51 8.47 11.50
C ASP A 333 -26.91 8.79 10.12
N GLU A 334 -25.65 8.41 9.86
CA GLU A 334 -24.97 8.66 8.59
C GLU A 334 -25.70 7.98 7.41
N GLN A 335 -26.04 8.79 6.39
CA GLN A 335 -26.65 8.36 5.13
C GLN A 335 -25.90 8.99 3.95
N LEU A 336 -24.71 8.44 3.64
CA LEU A 336 -23.90 8.89 2.52
C LEU A 336 -24.17 8.03 1.27
N ALA A 337 -24.21 8.69 0.11
CA ALA A 337 -24.16 8.01 -1.18
C ALA A 337 -22.73 7.49 -1.44
N ASN A 338 -22.59 6.51 -2.34
CA ASN A 338 -21.27 5.93 -2.64
C ASN A 338 -20.24 6.98 -3.11
N ASP A 339 -20.65 7.95 -3.92
CA ASP A 339 -19.76 9.04 -4.35
C ASP A 339 -19.25 9.90 -3.18
N ASP A 340 -20.06 10.07 -2.14
CA ASP A 340 -19.66 10.78 -0.92
C ASP A 340 -18.74 9.92 -0.05
N LEU A 341 -18.93 8.60 -0.03
CA LEU A 341 -18.01 7.65 0.62
C LEU A 341 -16.64 7.67 -0.08
N THR A 342 -16.60 7.56 -1.41
CA THR A 342 -15.35 7.62 -2.19
C THR A 342 -14.67 9.00 -2.08
N ALA A 343 -15.45 10.07 -1.88
CA ALA A 343 -14.92 11.40 -1.60
C ALA A 343 -14.56 11.63 -0.12
N GLU A 344 -14.65 10.59 0.71
CA GLU A 344 -14.32 10.59 2.14
C GLU A 344 -15.06 11.66 2.94
N LYS A 345 -16.32 11.95 2.59
CA LYS A 345 -17.17 12.96 3.26
C LYS A 345 -17.79 12.46 4.57
N TYR A 346 -17.04 11.70 5.34
CA TYR A 346 -17.43 11.18 6.65
C TYR A 346 -16.45 11.65 7.72
N ARG A 347 -16.87 11.54 8.99
CA ARG A 347 -15.99 11.73 10.15
C ARG A 347 -15.05 10.52 10.27
N GLY A 348 -13.79 10.78 10.59
CA GLY A 348 -12.78 9.74 10.84
C GLY A 348 -12.04 9.28 9.58
N ILE A 349 -10.96 8.53 9.79
CA ILE A 349 -10.11 7.99 8.73
C ILE A 349 -9.73 6.53 9.00
N ARG A 350 -9.29 5.84 7.94
CA ARG A 350 -8.83 4.44 7.98
C ARG A 350 -7.43 4.25 7.33
N PRO A 351 -6.37 4.90 7.85
CA PRO A 351 -5.03 4.79 7.27
C PRO A 351 -4.53 3.34 7.30
N ALA A 352 -3.73 2.97 6.31
CA ALA A 352 -3.21 1.62 6.14
C ALA A 352 -1.67 1.64 6.12
N PRO A 353 -0.98 0.83 6.94
CA PRO A 353 0.48 0.71 6.95
C PRO A 353 1.07 0.53 5.53
N GLY A 354 2.05 1.35 5.18
CA GLY A 354 2.65 1.46 3.85
C GLY A 354 2.16 2.66 3.02
N TYR A 355 1.04 3.29 3.38
CA TYR A 355 0.59 4.52 2.73
C TYR A 355 1.38 5.74 3.22
N PRO A 356 1.39 6.86 2.47
CA PRO A 356 2.17 8.05 2.84
C PRO A 356 1.91 8.64 4.24
N ALA A 357 0.73 8.38 4.83
CA ALA A 357 0.36 8.82 6.18
C ALA A 357 0.97 7.96 7.30
N CYS A 358 1.31 6.71 6.98
CA CYS A 358 1.87 5.70 7.88
C CYS A 358 2.75 4.76 7.03
N PRO A 359 3.90 5.24 6.53
CA PRO A 359 4.70 4.52 5.55
C PRO A 359 5.38 3.27 6.12
N ASP A 360 5.42 3.14 7.44
CA ASP A 360 5.95 1.97 8.12
C ASP A 360 5.01 0.77 7.97
N HIS A 361 5.56 -0.35 7.53
CA HIS A 361 4.84 -1.59 7.31
C HIS A 361 4.71 -2.45 8.56
N GLN A 362 5.57 -2.26 9.56
CA GLN A 362 5.70 -3.15 10.72
C GLN A 362 4.45 -3.19 11.61
N ASP A 363 3.65 -2.13 11.64
CA ASP A 363 2.39 -2.13 12.42
C ASP A 363 1.35 -3.14 11.93
N LYS A 364 1.52 -3.71 10.73
CA LYS A 364 0.70 -4.84 10.27
C LYS A 364 0.83 -6.05 11.18
N GLU A 365 2.00 -6.29 11.77
CA GLU A 365 2.20 -7.40 12.71
C GLU A 365 1.32 -7.22 13.94
N THR A 366 1.30 -6.01 14.51
CA THR A 366 0.43 -5.65 15.64
C THR A 366 -1.04 -5.79 15.25
N ILE A 367 -1.45 -5.30 14.07
CA ILE A 367 -2.82 -5.44 13.57
C ILE A 367 -3.21 -6.92 13.45
N PHE A 368 -2.36 -7.75 12.84
CA PHE A 368 -2.62 -9.17 12.64
C PHE A 368 -2.71 -9.93 13.96
N GLY A 369 -1.83 -9.63 14.92
CA GLY A 369 -1.84 -10.21 16.26
C GLY A 369 -3.12 -9.86 17.04
N LEU A 370 -3.51 -8.59 17.07
CA LEU A 370 -4.70 -8.12 17.79
C LEU A 370 -6.01 -8.72 17.25
N LEU A 371 -6.06 -8.94 15.93
CA LEU A 371 -7.25 -9.40 15.24
C LEU A 371 -7.28 -10.92 15.03
N ASN A 372 -6.18 -11.60 15.36
CA ASN A 372 -5.95 -13.00 15.02
C ASN A 372 -6.23 -13.28 13.53
N ALA A 373 -5.66 -12.46 12.65
CA ALA A 373 -6.01 -12.45 11.22
C ALA A 373 -5.74 -13.79 10.50
N GLU A 374 -4.89 -14.64 11.06
CA GLU A 374 -4.66 -16.01 10.59
C GLU A 374 -5.93 -16.88 10.63
N GLU A 375 -6.84 -16.67 11.60
CA GLU A 375 -8.11 -17.41 11.67
C GLU A 375 -9.07 -17.09 10.51
N ILE A 376 -8.94 -15.90 9.92
CA ILE A 376 -9.64 -15.56 8.68
C ILE A 376 -8.84 -15.94 7.44
N GLY A 377 -7.70 -16.63 7.58
CA GLY A 377 -6.89 -17.14 6.48
C GLY A 377 -5.95 -16.10 5.84
N MET A 378 -5.74 -14.96 6.50
CA MET A 378 -4.78 -13.96 6.06
C MET A 378 -3.41 -14.22 6.70
N SER A 379 -2.33 -13.95 5.97
CA SER A 379 -0.97 -14.03 6.50
C SER A 379 -0.11 -12.86 6.02
N LEU A 380 1.03 -12.67 6.67
CA LEU A 380 2.06 -11.71 6.27
C LEU A 380 3.29 -12.45 5.73
N THR A 381 3.88 -11.92 4.67
CA THR A 381 5.21 -12.35 4.19
C THR A 381 6.30 -11.76 5.07
N GLU A 382 7.55 -12.19 4.87
CA GLU A 382 8.73 -11.59 5.52
C GLU A 382 8.88 -10.09 5.23
N SER A 383 8.38 -9.63 4.08
CA SER A 383 8.32 -8.23 3.67
C SER A 383 7.04 -7.51 4.10
N LEU A 384 6.19 -8.16 4.90
CA LEU A 384 4.91 -7.65 5.39
C LEU A 384 3.93 -7.27 4.26
N ALA A 385 4.04 -7.96 3.12
CA ALA A 385 2.96 -8.05 2.16
C ALA A 385 1.87 -8.96 2.73
N MET A 386 0.61 -8.67 2.42
CA MET A 386 -0.51 -9.50 2.86
C MET A 386 -0.79 -10.58 1.82
N TYR A 387 -1.10 -11.77 2.31
CA TYR A 387 -1.69 -12.85 1.52
C TYR A 387 -3.08 -13.18 2.07
N PRO A 388 -4.11 -13.38 1.21
CA PRO A 388 -4.11 -13.22 -0.25
C PRO A 388 -3.78 -11.79 -0.69
N ALA A 389 -3.34 -11.61 -1.94
CA ALA A 389 -2.98 -10.28 -2.46
C ALA A 389 -4.16 -9.28 -2.45
N ALA A 390 -5.37 -9.77 -2.71
CA ALA A 390 -6.61 -9.00 -2.57
C ALA A 390 -7.01 -8.87 -1.09
N SER A 391 -6.23 -8.11 -0.34
CA SER A 391 -6.43 -7.86 1.08
C SER A 391 -6.06 -6.42 1.46
N VAL A 392 -6.75 -5.91 2.48
CA VAL A 392 -6.50 -4.57 3.06
C VAL A 392 -6.45 -4.69 4.57
N SER A 393 -5.49 -4.02 5.21
CA SER A 393 -5.48 -3.86 6.66
C SER A 393 -5.07 -2.44 7.03
N GLY A 394 -5.55 -1.97 8.18
CA GLY A 394 -5.29 -0.62 8.61
C GLY A 394 -5.91 -0.30 9.96
N TYR A 395 -5.85 0.98 10.30
CA TYR A 395 -6.36 1.54 11.54
C TYR A 395 -7.76 2.15 11.33
N TYR A 396 -8.39 2.57 12.43
CA TYR A 396 -9.52 3.48 12.46
C TYR A 396 -9.26 4.58 13.48
N PHE A 397 -9.38 5.84 13.04
CA PHE A 397 -9.34 7.02 13.90
C PHE A 397 -10.68 7.75 13.81
N ALA A 398 -11.30 8.07 14.96
CA ALA A 398 -12.63 8.68 15.01
C ALA A 398 -12.61 10.20 15.19
N HIS A 399 -11.46 10.81 15.49
CA HIS A 399 -11.39 12.25 15.73
C HIS A 399 -11.86 13.04 14.50
N PRO A 400 -12.76 14.04 14.65
CA PRO A 400 -13.37 14.74 13.51
C PRO A 400 -12.39 15.53 12.65
N GLU A 401 -11.24 15.93 13.20
CA GLU A 401 -10.18 16.61 12.46
C GLU A 401 -9.12 15.67 11.86
N SER A 402 -9.30 14.35 12.03
CA SER A 402 -8.41 13.36 11.43
C SER A 402 -8.48 13.42 9.91
N LYS A 403 -7.32 13.33 9.26
CA LYS A 403 -7.18 13.43 7.80
C LYS A 403 -5.93 12.73 7.32
N TYR A 404 -5.94 12.31 6.07
CA TYR A 404 -4.76 11.81 5.38
C TYR A 404 -3.78 12.96 5.11
N PHE A 405 -2.50 12.71 5.38
CA PHE A 405 -1.39 13.59 5.04
C PHE A 405 -0.19 12.72 4.67
N ALA A 406 0.79 13.25 3.95
CA ALA A 406 2.05 12.55 3.74
C ALA A 406 3.05 12.95 4.85
N VAL A 407 3.62 11.97 5.54
CA VAL A 407 4.68 12.19 6.55
C VAL A 407 5.88 12.91 5.91
N GLY A 408 6.24 12.50 4.69
CA GLY A 408 7.34 13.10 3.95
C GLY A 408 8.70 12.51 4.32
N LYS A 409 9.72 13.38 4.34
CA LYS A 409 11.11 12.98 4.58
C LYS A 409 11.49 13.09 6.06
N LEU A 410 12.30 12.16 6.55
CA LEU A 410 12.70 12.00 7.94
C LEU A 410 14.19 12.29 8.11
N ALA A 411 14.50 13.07 9.16
CA ALA A 411 15.87 13.28 9.64
C ALA A 411 16.23 12.21 10.69
N LYS A 412 17.52 12.06 10.96
CA LYS A 412 18.07 10.99 11.80
C LYS A 412 17.52 11.01 13.23
N ASP A 413 17.34 12.20 13.80
CA ASP A 413 16.79 12.40 15.15
C ASP A 413 15.40 11.75 15.33
N GLN A 414 14.50 11.88 14.36
CA GLN A 414 13.20 11.22 14.41
C GLN A 414 13.30 9.70 14.23
N VAL A 415 14.23 9.23 13.38
CA VAL A 415 14.41 7.78 13.17
C VAL A 415 14.99 7.11 14.42
N GLU A 416 15.93 7.77 15.10
CA GLU A 416 16.45 7.35 16.41
C GLU A 416 15.35 7.31 17.47
N ALA A 417 14.51 8.35 17.55
CA ALA A 417 13.37 8.38 18.46
C ALA A 417 12.36 7.26 18.16
N TYR A 418 12.05 7.04 16.89
CA TYR A 418 11.18 5.95 16.44
C TYR A 418 11.75 4.57 16.79
N ALA A 419 13.04 4.33 16.52
CA ALA A 419 13.70 3.07 16.85
C ALA A 419 13.66 2.79 18.36
N ALA A 420 13.90 3.83 19.18
CA ALA A 420 13.81 3.75 20.63
C ALA A 420 12.39 3.44 21.12
N MET A 421 11.37 4.12 20.58
CA MET A 421 9.96 3.86 20.94
C MET A 421 9.53 2.43 20.62
N ARG A 422 9.93 1.90 19.46
CA ARG A 422 9.58 0.53 19.05
C ARG A 422 10.45 -0.54 19.71
N GLY A 423 11.59 -0.16 20.31
CA GLY A 423 12.54 -1.11 20.88
C GLY A 423 13.31 -1.90 19.81
N ILE A 424 13.58 -1.30 18.65
CA ILE A 424 14.37 -1.90 17.56
C ILE A 424 15.70 -1.18 17.37
N SER A 425 16.63 -1.80 16.63
CA SER A 425 17.88 -1.13 16.26
C SER A 425 17.65 -0.01 15.26
N LEU A 426 18.56 0.97 15.23
CA LEU A 426 18.51 2.06 14.26
C LEU A 426 18.61 1.54 12.82
N GLU A 427 19.45 0.53 12.59
CA GLU A 427 19.65 -0.07 11.27
C GLU A 427 18.36 -0.74 10.77
N LEU A 428 17.60 -1.40 11.66
CA LEU A 428 16.32 -2.00 11.29
C LEU A 428 15.27 -0.92 10.98
N ALA A 429 15.24 0.17 11.76
CA ALA A 429 14.38 1.31 11.49
C ALA A 429 14.71 1.98 10.14
N GLU A 430 15.99 2.17 9.84
CA GLU A 430 16.47 2.74 8.58
C GLU A 430 16.09 1.86 7.38
N LYS A 431 16.14 0.53 7.53
CA LYS A 431 15.68 -0.41 6.50
C LYS A 431 14.20 -0.19 6.18
N TRP A 432 13.31 -0.27 7.18
CA TRP A 432 11.86 -0.14 6.95
C TRP A 432 11.43 1.25 6.50
N LEU A 433 12.16 2.30 6.91
CA LEU A 433 11.88 3.69 6.58
C LEU A 433 12.72 4.23 5.41
N ALA A 434 13.48 3.39 4.72
CA ALA A 434 14.39 3.77 3.64
C ALA A 434 13.78 4.74 2.60
N PRO A 435 12.52 4.57 2.13
CA PRO A 435 11.89 5.51 1.19
C PRO A 435 11.70 6.92 1.77
N ASN A 436 11.62 7.04 3.09
CA ASN A 436 11.34 8.27 3.81
C ASN A 436 12.61 8.95 4.34
N LEU A 437 13.78 8.30 4.35
CA LEU A 437 15.01 8.93 4.86
C LEU A 437 15.46 10.12 4.00
N ASN A 438 16.03 11.12 4.68
CA ASN A 438 16.65 12.31 4.08
C ASN A 438 18.18 12.35 4.22
N TYR A 439 18.78 11.33 4.84
CA TYR A 439 20.23 11.25 5.08
C TYR A 439 20.88 10.07 4.35
#